data_AF-A0A9P1C762-F1
#
_entry.id   AF-A0A9P1C762-F1
#
_cell.length_a   1.000
_cell.length_b   1.000
_cell.length_c   1.000
_cell.angle_alpha   90.00
_cell.angle_beta   90.00
_cell.angle_gamma   90.00
#
_symmetry.space_group_name_H-M   'P 1'
#
loop_
_entity.id
_entity.type
_entity.pdbx_description
1 polymer ?
#
loop_
_entity_poly.entity_id
_entity_poly.type
_entity_poly.pdbx_seq_one_letter_code
_entity_poly.pdbx_strand_id
1 'polypeptide(L)'
;MGNDACKCLKSDAEKEVLVFALPVTADASEDAEKVRYMRVVLRVQRHWRVVTARKRFANQAAVSYTGSTANKQTFLLHWQAKYIIANNLPANDSHWDSDDPGWVGKASMSKRHRFLIRRNLHWRWFNALVFGMLDDNEMVYPECHCCPDALSEIRMMKEAALTWVKGVREVEGWSENVGLFFHVYGHNSPGPTELDMVCPVPDFMHIISQLFCSGSTS
;
A
#
# COMPACT_ATOMS: atom_id res chain seq x y z
N MET A 1 30.24 45.19 12.10
CA MET A 1 30.87 44.20 12.99
C MET A 1 29.78 43.21 13.40
N GLY A 2 29.79 41.91 13.13
CA GLY A 2 30.69 41.10 12.32
C GLY A 2 29.88 40.12 11.44
N ASN A 3 30.52 39.72 10.34
CA ASN A 3 30.06 38.69 9.42
C ASN A 3 30.46 37.33 10.00
N ASP A 4 29.51 36.44 10.29
CA ASP A 4 29.80 35.03 10.54
C ASP A 4 29.40 34.19 9.33
N ALA A 5 30.45 33.69 8.69
CA ALA A 5 30.44 32.92 7.47
C ALA A 5 29.89 31.51 7.70
N CYS A 6 28.78 31.20 7.03
CA CYS A 6 28.33 29.82 6.84
C CYS A 6 29.25 29.16 5.79
N LYS A 7 30.30 28.49 6.27
CA LYS A 7 31.19 27.65 5.45
C LYS A 7 30.45 26.38 5.06
N CYS A 8 29.82 26.38 3.88
CA CYS A 8 29.44 25.16 3.19
C CYS A 8 30.71 24.42 2.75
N LEU A 9 31.10 23.39 3.52
CA LEU A 9 32.03 22.37 3.08
C LEU A 9 31.40 21.63 1.88
N LYS A 10 31.75 22.07 0.67
CA LYS A 10 31.66 21.23 -0.52
C LYS A 10 32.74 20.17 -0.38
N SER A 11 32.36 18.97 0.02
CA SER A 11 33.21 17.80 -0.16
C SER A 11 33.14 17.42 -1.64
N ASP A 12 34.18 17.80 -2.38
CA ASP A 12 34.48 17.29 -3.70
C ASP A 12 34.68 15.78 -3.59
N ALA A 13 33.61 15.05 -3.89
CA ALA A 13 33.65 13.63 -4.21
C ALA A 13 33.20 13.51 -5.67
N GLU A 14 34.03 14.05 -6.57
CA GLU A 14 34.10 13.60 -7.95
C GLU A 14 34.43 12.11 -7.91
N LYS A 15 33.40 11.27 -7.86
CA LYS A 15 33.54 9.86 -8.20
C LYS A 15 33.78 9.84 -9.70
N GLU A 16 35.05 9.72 -10.08
CA GLU A 16 35.45 9.19 -11.37
C GLU A 16 34.62 7.92 -11.63
N VAL A 17 33.59 8.06 -12.47
CA VAL A 17 32.97 6.92 -13.12
C VAL A 17 33.97 6.50 -14.18
N LEU A 18 34.89 5.63 -13.79
CA LEU A 18 35.82 5.00 -14.70
C LEU A 18 35.01 4.12 -15.66
N VAL A 19 34.64 4.70 -16.81
CA VAL A 19 34.04 3.96 -17.92
C VAL A 19 35.17 3.18 -18.57
N PHE A 20 35.39 1.94 -18.12
CA PHE A 20 36.25 0.99 -18.81
C PHE A 20 35.63 0.69 -20.18
N ALA A 21 36.17 1.30 -21.23
CA ALA A 21 35.92 0.88 -22.61
C ALA A 21 36.68 -0.43 -22.84
N LEU A 22 35.98 -1.56 -22.73
CA LEU A 22 36.53 -2.86 -23.10
C LEU A 22 36.57 -2.99 -24.63
N PRO A 23 37.66 -3.54 -25.21
CA PRO A 23 37.77 -3.77 -26.64
C PRO A 23 36.74 -4.82 -27.09
N VAL A 24 35.92 -4.46 -28.07
CA VAL A 24 34.90 -5.33 -28.65
C VAL A 24 35.56 -6.22 -29.70
N THR A 25 35.90 -7.45 -29.30
CA THR A 25 36.16 -8.54 -30.23
C THR A 25 35.33 -9.74 -29.83
N ALA A 26 34.31 -10.04 -30.66
CA ALA A 26 33.59 -11.30 -30.80
C ALA A 26 33.38 -12.17 -29.52
N ASP A 27 32.43 -11.75 -28.68
CA ASP A 27 31.40 -12.62 -28.06
C ASP A 27 30.26 -11.76 -27.47
N ALA A 28 29.78 -10.80 -28.27
CA ALA A 28 28.83 -9.77 -27.85
C ALA A 28 27.49 -10.32 -27.29
N SER A 29 27.12 -11.57 -27.62
CA SER A 29 25.93 -12.22 -27.06
C SER A 29 26.13 -12.72 -25.64
N GLU A 30 27.31 -13.27 -25.31
CA GLU A 30 27.59 -13.83 -23.98
C GLU A 30 27.72 -12.71 -22.95
N ASP A 31 28.38 -11.60 -23.34
CA ASP A 31 28.49 -10.41 -22.49
C ASP A 31 27.14 -9.71 -22.28
N ALA A 32 26.27 -9.67 -23.30
CA ALA A 32 24.91 -9.13 -23.16
C ALA A 32 24.06 -9.96 -22.19
N GLU A 33 24.18 -11.29 -22.22
CA GLU A 33 23.48 -12.18 -21.29
C GLU A 33 23.99 -12.02 -19.86
N LYS A 34 25.31 -11.96 -19.65
CA LYS A 34 25.92 -11.67 -18.34
C LYS A 34 25.44 -10.32 -17.78
N VAL A 35 25.40 -9.28 -18.60
CA VAL A 35 24.88 -7.96 -18.21
C VAL A 35 23.39 -8.02 -17.84
N ARG A 36 22.57 -8.75 -18.61
CA ARG A 36 21.14 -8.94 -18.31
C ARG A 36 20.96 -9.69 -16.99
N TYR A 37 21.67 -10.79 -16.78
CA TYR A 37 21.64 -11.57 -15.55
C TYR A 37 22.04 -10.71 -14.35
N MET A 38 23.13 -9.96 -14.45
CA MET A 38 23.60 -9.08 -13.37
C MET A 38 22.55 -8.00 -13.02
N ARG A 39 21.85 -7.42 -14.01
CA ARG A 39 20.74 -6.48 -13.74
C ARG A 39 19.59 -7.13 -12.98
N VAL A 40 19.23 -8.37 -13.33
CA VAL A 40 18.18 -9.12 -12.63
C VAL A 40 18.59 -9.38 -11.19
N VAL A 41 19.82 -9.87 -10.96
CA VAL A 41 20.36 -10.12 -9.62
C VAL A 41 20.37 -8.85 -8.77
N LEU A 42 20.85 -7.73 -9.32
CA LEU A 42 20.86 -6.44 -8.62
C LEU A 42 19.44 -5.96 -8.27
N ARG A 43 18.47 -6.16 -9.18
CA ARG A 43 17.06 -5.81 -8.92
C ARG A 43 16.47 -6.67 -7.80
N VAL A 44 16.72 -7.97 -7.81
CA VAL A 44 16.27 -8.91 -6.77
C VAL A 44 16.91 -8.56 -5.43
N GLN A 45 18.22 -8.33 -5.39
CA GLN A 45 18.94 -7.94 -4.17
C GLN A 45 18.42 -6.60 -3.60
N ARG A 46 18.19 -5.61 -4.46
CA ARG A 46 17.61 -4.32 -4.05
C ARG A 46 16.21 -4.53 -3.44
N HIS A 47 15.36 -5.30 -4.10
CA HIS A 47 14.01 -5.60 -3.61
C HIS A 47 14.06 -6.33 -2.26
N TRP A 48 14.91 -7.36 -2.14
CA TRP A 48 15.10 -8.11 -0.90
C TRP A 48 15.53 -7.21 0.27
N ARG A 49 16.50 -6.31 0.04
CA ARG A 49 16.95 -5.36 1.06
C ARG A 49 15.83 -4.43 1.51
N VAL A 50 15.04 -3.89 0.57
CA VAL A 50 13.91 -3.02 0.87
C VAL A 50 12.84 -3.77 1.68
N VAL A 51 12.46 -4.99 1.26
CA VAL A 51 11.49 -5.82 1.97
C VAL A 51 11.99 -6.17 3.38
N THR A 52 13.26 -6.54 3.52
CA THR A 52 13.86 -6.87 4.82
C THR A 52 13.88 -5.66 5.76
N ALA A 53 14.25 -4.47 5.25
CA ALA A 53 14.24 -3.24 6.02
C ALA A 53 12.81 -2.87 6.48
N ARG A 54 11.83 -2.95 5.58
CA ARG A 54 10.40 -2.74 5.91
C ARG A 54 9.91 -3.72 6.97
N LYS A 55 10.28 -5.00 6.87
CA LYS A 55 9.92 -6.01 7.89
C LYS A 55 10.54 -5.70 9.25
N ARG A 56 11.80 -5.27 9.29
CA ARG A 56 12.46 -4.87 10.56
C ARG A 56 11.77 -3.66 11.18
N PHE A 57 11.48 -2.63 10.39
CA PHE A 57 10.78 -1.44 10.85
C PHE A 57 9.37 -1.78 11.35
N ALA A 58 8.62 -2.59 10.60
CA ALA A 58 7.30 -3.06 11.00
C ALA A 58 7.34 -3.84 12.32
N ASN A 59 8.32 -4.73 12.50
CA ASN A 59 8.48 -5.47 13.76
C ASN A 59 8.83 -4.55 14.93
N GLN A 60 9.74 -3.58 14.74
CA GLN A 60 10.08 -2.60 15.77
C GLN A 60 8.86 -1.74 16.14
N ALA A 61 8.13 -1.26 15.14
CA ALA A 61 6.89 -0.51 15.33
C ALA A 61 5.85 -1.34 16.08
N ALA A 62 5.66 -2.62 15.72
CA ALA A 62 4.72 -3.53 16.37
C ALA A 62 5.06 -3.76 17.85
N VAL A 63 6.34 -3.84 18.21
CA VAL A 63 6.77 -3.97 19.62
C VAL A 63 6.46 -2.70 20.42
N SER A 64 6.63 -1.53 19.82
CA SER A 64 6.31 -0.24 20.46
C SER A 64 4.82 0.11 20.44
N TYR A 65 4.02 -0.62 19.67
CA TYR A 65 2.62 -0.29 19.44
C TYR A 65 1.74 -0.84 20.57
N THR A 66 1.38 0.05 21.49
CA THR A 66 0.41 -0.20 22.57
C THR A 66 -1.02 0.20 22.20
N GLY A 67 -1.26 0.52 20.91
CA GLY A 67 -2.48 1.13 20.43
C GLY A 67 -3.69 0.19 20.37
N SER A 68 -4.83 0.77 20.75
CA SER A 68 -6.23 0.28 20.87
C SER A 68 -6.86 -0.63 19.78
N THR A 69 -6.14 -1.10 18.77
CA THR A 69 -6.76 -1.76 17.60
C THR A 69 -7.23 -3.19 17.85
N ALA A 70 -6.64 -3.90 18.82
CA ALA A 70 -7.09 -5.23 19.22
C ALA A 70 -8.59 -5.23 19.61
N ASN A 71 -9.08 -4.16 20.25
CA ASN A 71 -10.48 -4.07 20.67
C ASN A 71 -11.42 -3.90 19.47
N LYS A 72 -11.02 -3.15 18.44
CA LYS A 72 -11.89 -2.84 17.29
C LYS A 72 -11.96 -3.99 16.28
N GLN A 73 -10.95 -4.85 16.26
CA GLN A 73 -10.95 -6.06 15.44
C GLN A 73 -12.12 -7.00 15.82
N THR A 74 -12.56 -6.96 17.09
CA THR A 74 -13.66 -7.81 17.59
C THR A 74 -14.99 -7.58 16.87
N PHE A 75 -15.24 -6.38 16.33
CA PHE A 75 -16.46 -6.06 15.58
C PHE A 75 -16.57 -6.80 14.25
N LEU A 76 -15.49 -7.41 13.74
CA LEU A 76 -15.56 -8.31 12.59
C LEU A 76 -16.20 -9.67 12.95
N LEU A 77 -16.37 -10.01 14.23
CA LEU A 77 -16.98 -11.27 14.66
C LEU A 77 -16.26 -12.48 14.04
N HIS A 78 -16.97 -13.38 13.37
CA HIS A 78 -16.41 -14.56 12.71
C HIS A 78 -15.49 -14.23 11.52
N TRP A 79 -15.62 -13.03 10.93
CA TRP A 79 -14.79 -12.58 9.81
C TRP A 79 -13.32 -12.35 10.21
N GLN A 80 -13.02 -12.23 11.50
CA GLN A 80 -11.67 -12.03 12.02
C GLN A 80 -10.70 -13.15 11.62
N ALA A 81 -11.20 -14.36 11.35
CA ALA A 81 -10.39 -15.47 10.89
C ALA A 81 -9.80 -15.24 9.49
N LYS A 82 -10.45 -14.40 8.67
CA LYS A 82 -10.10 -14.18 7.27
C LYS A 82 -9.60 -12.78 6.97
N TYR A 83 -10.08 -11.78 7.71
CA TYR A 83 -9.76 -10.37 7.47
C TYR A 83 -9.24 -9.66 8.72
N ILE A 84 -8.54 -8.56 8.49
CA ILE A 84 -7.99 -7.63 9.48
C ILE A 84 -8.42 -6.22 9.10
N ILE A 85 -8.75 -5.40 10.10
CA ILE A 85 -8.88 -3.95 9.91
C ILE A 85 -7.55 -3.28 10.17
N ALA A 86 -7.08 -2.50 9.21
CA ALA A 86 -6.04 -1.51 9.43
C ALA A 86 -6.65 -0.12 9.49
N ASN A 87 -6.10 0.70 10.36
CA ASN A 87 -6.57 2.05 10.67
C ASN A 87 -5.39 2.97 10.93
N ASN A 88 -5.67 4.26 10.90
CA ASN A 88 -4.74 5.28 11.36
C ASN A 88 -4.32 5.07 12.82
N LEU A 89 -3.11 5.55 13.13
CA LEU A 89 -2.72 5.79 14.51
C LEU A 89 -3.70 6.80 15.15
N PRO A 90 -4.04 6.67 16.45
CA PRO A 90 -4.95 7.61 17.11
C PRO A 90 -4.54 9.08 16.97
N ALA A 91 -3.23 9.35 17.01
CA ALA A 91 -2.68 10.70 16.81
C ALA A 91 -2.88 11.23 15.38
N ASN A 92 -2.91 10.35 14.37
CA ASN A 92 -3.19 10.77 13.00
C ASN A 92 -4.69 11.07 12.84
N ASP A 93 -5.56 10.25 13.42
CA ASP A 93 -7.01 10.48 13.40
C ASP A 93 -7.41 11.77 14.14
N SER A 94 -6.66 12.19 15.17
CA SER A 94 -6.91 13.45 15.88
C SER A 94 -6.45 14.71 15.12
N HIS A 95 -5.57 14.54 14.12
CA HIS A 95 -5.00 15.64 13.32
C HIS A 95 -5.33 15.50 11.83
N TRP A 96 -6.35 14.71 11.48
CA TRP A 96 -6.74 14.41 10.10
C TRP A 96 -7.08 15.64 9.25
N ASP A 97 -7.50 16.72 9.90
CA ASP A 97 -7.87 18.03 9.32
C ASP A 97 -6.94 19.16 9.79
N SER A 98 -5.76 18.83 10.30
CA SER A 98 -4.81 19.84 10.79
C SER A 98 -4.01 20.47 9.65
N ASP A 99 -3.94 21.80 9.63
CA ASP A 99 -3.09 22.58 8.73
C ASP A 99 -1.62 22.66 9.17
N ASP A 100 -1.26 22.07 10.33
CA ASP A 100 0.10 22.08 10.83
C ASP A 100 1.03 21.30 9.87
N PRO A 101 2.10 21.94 9.33
CA PRO A 101 3.06 21.29 8.44
C PRO A 101 3.68 20.02 9.01
N GLY A 102 3.75 19.89 10.34
CA GLY A 102 4.24 18.68 11.02
C GLY A 102 3.35 17.45 10.83
N TRP A 103 2.07 17.65 10.51
CA TRP A 103 1.05 16.61 10.29
C TRP A 103 0.70 16.41 8.82
N VAL A 104 0.96 17.40 7.96
CA VAL A 104 0.82 17.27 6.50
C VAL A 104 1.63 16.07 5.99
N GLY A 105 0.94 15.11 5.37
CA GLY A 105 1.52 13.85 4.89
C GLY A 105 1.66 12.74 5.95
N LYS A 106 1.54 13.04 7.24
CA LYS A 106 1.43 12.02 8.32
C LYS A 106 -0.02 11.66 8.60
N ALA A 107 -0.89 12.67 8.70
CA ALA A 107 -2.34 12.53 8.81
C ALA A 107 -2.97 12.33 7.43
N SER A 108 -2.38 11.43 6.63
CA SER A 108 -2.62 11.29 5.18
C SER A 108 -4.01 10.74 4.80
N MET A 109 -4.87 10.44 5.76
CA MET A 109 -6.18 9.83 5.52
C MET A 109 -7.26 10.51 6.36
N SER A 110 -8.50 10.49 5.89
CA SER A 110 -9.62 11.07 6.66
C SER A 110 -9.83 10.32 7.98
N LYS A 111 -10.45 11.00 8.94
CA LYS A 111 -10.74 10.50 10.31
C LYS A 111 -11.37 9.10 10.35
N ARG A 112 -12.19 8.78 9.34
CA ARG A 112 -12.94 7.52 9.23
C ARG A 112 -12.57 6.78 7.94
N HIS A 113 -11.28 6.76 7.63
CA HIS A 113 -10.74 5.90 6.60
C HIS A 113 -10.14 4.64 7.24
N ARG A 114 -10.54 3.47 6.76
CA ARG A 114 -10.11 2.16 7.28
C ARG A 114 -9.90 1.19 6.13
N PHE A 115 -8.95 0.29 6.27
CA PHE A 115 -8.67 -0.75 5.30
C PHE A 115 -9.16 -2.10 5.82
N LEU A 116 -9.90 -2.83 4.99
CA LEU A 116 -10.15 -4.25 5.20
C LEU A 116 -9.10 -5.04 4.39
N ILE A 117 -8.21 -5.71 5.11
CA ILE A 117 -7.08 -6.46 4.55
C ILE A 117 -7.31 -7.95 4.76
N ARG A 118 -6.98 -8.76 3.76
CA ARG A 118 -7.00 -10.22 3.89
C ARG A 118 -5.82 -10.73 4.70
N ARG A 119 -6.05 -11.74 5.53
CA ARG A 119 -4.98 -12.49 6.21
C ARG A 119 -4.22 -13.41 5.26
N ASN A 120 -4.91 -13.93 4.26
CA ASN A 120 -4.29 -14.76 3.23
C ASN A 120 -3.48 -13.88 2.27
N LEU A 121 -2.15 -13.98 2.34
CA LEU A 121 -1.19 -13.24 1.52
C LEU A 121 -0.83 -14.01 0.23
N HIS A 122 -1.75 -14.82 -0.31
CA HIS A 122 -1.55 -15.44 -1.61
C HIS A 122 -1.62 -14.39 -2.72
N TRP A 123 -0.70 -14.46 -3.69
CA TRP A 123 -0.53 -13.45 -4.74
C TRP A 123 -1.79 -13.20 -5.59
N ARG A 124 -2.65 -14.22 -5.74
CA ARG A 124 -3.96 -14.12 -6.42
C ARG A 124 -4.92 -13.07 -5.84
N TRP A 125 -4.61 -12.56 -4.65
CA TRP A 125 -5.40 -11.54 -3.96
C TRP A 125 -4.72 -10.16 -3.92
N PHE A 126 -3.57 -9.98 -4.58
CA PHE A 126 -2.78 -8.73 -4.51
C PHE A 126 -3.23 -7.63 -5.45
N ASN A 127 -4.06 -7.95 -6.45
CA ASN A 127 -4.73 -6.94 -7.25
C ASN A 127 -6.16 -7.38 -7.55
N ALA A 128 -7.15 -6.50 -7.39
CA ALA A 128 -8.53 -6.79 -7.76
C ALA A 128 -8.66 -7.24 -9.23
N LEU A 129 -7.76 -6.79 -10.12
CA LEU A 129 -7.70 -7.25 -11.52
C LEU A 129 -7.33 -8.73 -11.69
N VAL A 130 -6.59 -9.31 -10.74
CA VAL A 130 -6.19 -10.72 -10.78
C VAL A 130 -7.12 -11.64 -9.99
N PHE A 131 -8.15 -11.08 -9.36
CA PHE A 131 -9.13 -11.89 -8.62
C PHE A 131 -9.83 -12.84 -9.59
N GLY A 132 -9.74 -14.13 -9.30
CA GLY A 132 -10.39 -15.16 -10.09
C GLY A 132 -9.70 -15.53 -11.40
N MET A 133 -8.47 -15.05 -11.64
CA MET A 133 -7.66 -15.53 -12.75
C MET A 133 -7.11 -16.95 -12.51
N LEU A 134 -7.00 -17.36 -11.26
CA LEU A 134 -6.52 -18.69 -10.87
C LEU A 134 -7.65 -19.54 -10.31
N ASP A 135 -7.61 -20.83 -10.59
CA ASP A 135 -8.38 -21.84 -9.87
C ASP A 135 -7.73 -22.20 -8.52
N ASP A 136 -8.26 -23.23 -7.87
CA ASP A 136 -7.72 -23.77 -6.61
C ASP A 136 -6.43 -24.58 -6.77
N ASN A 137 -6.06 -24.94 -8.00
CA ASN A 137 -4.80 -25.60 -8.33
C ASN A 137 -3.73 -24.62 -8.82
N GLU A 138 -3.96 -23.31 -8.65
CA GLU A 138 -3.07 -22.23 -9.11
C GLU A 138 -2.90 -22.18 -10.64
N MET A 139 -3.80 -22.81 -11.39
CA MET A 139 -3.79 -22.79 -12.84
C MET A 139 -4.59 -21.59 -13.35
N VAL A 140 -4.08 -20.95 -14.40
CA VAL A 140 -4.81 -19.88 -15.08
C VAL A 140 -6.05 -20.49 -15.72
N TYR A 141 -7.22 -19.94 -15.39
CA TYR A 141 -8.48 -20.44 -15.93
C TYR A 141 -8.46 -20.36 -17.47
N PRO A 142 -8.69 -21.47 -18.19
CA PRO A 142 -8.57 -21.49 -19.65
C PRO A 142 -9.68 -20.72 -20.37
N GLU A 143 -10.72 -20.30 -19.66
CA GLU A 143 -11.91 -19.63 -20.20
C GLU A 143 -12.19 -18.30 -19.49
N CYS A 144 -12.81 -17.35 -20.20
CA CYS A 144 -13.18 -16.00 -19.75
C CYS A 144 -14.32 -15.98 -18.70
N HIS A 145 -14.48 -17.05 -17.91
CA HIS A 145 -15.47 -17.11 -16.86
C HIS A 145 -14.86 -16.63 -15.55
N CYS A 146 -15.48 -15.60 -14.96
CA CYS A 146 -15.08 -15.13 -13.65
C CYS A 146 -15.21 -16.27 -12.65
N CYS A 147 -14.11 -16.64 -11.99
CA CYS A 147 -14.09 -17.69 -11.00
C CYS A 147 -15.18 -17.40 -9.94
N PRO A 148 -16.16 -18.30 -9.73
CA PRO A 148 -17.23 -18.10 -8.73
C PRO A 148 -16.69 -17.74 -7.34
N ASP A 149 -15.49 -18.24 -7.01
CA ASP A 149 -14.82 -17.97 -5.74
C ASP A 149 -14.39 -16.51 -5.60
N ALA A 150 -14.02 -15.84 -6.70
CA ALA A 150 -13.66 -14.43 -6.68
C ALA A 150 -14.87 -13.54 -6.40
N LEU A 151 -16.01 -13.82 -7.03
CA LEU A 151 -17.26 -13.10 -6.75
C LEU A 151 -17.75 -13.36 -5.32
N SER A 152 -17.68 -14.62 -4.88
CA SER A 152 -17.99 -15.01 -3.50
C SER A 152 -17.11 -14.26 -2.51
N GLU A 153 -15.81 -14.16 -2.80
CA GLU A 153 -14.86 -13.40 -1.99
C GLU A 153 -15.22 -11.92 -1.89
N ILE A 154 -15.50 -11.25 -3.00
CA ILE A 154 -15.85 -9.82 -2.98
C ILE A 154 -17.14 -9.59 -2.17
N ARG A 155 -18.12 -10.50 -2.28
CA ARG A 155 -19.34 -10.46 -1.47
C ARG A 155 -19.03 -10.62 0.03
N MET A 156 -18.20 -11.60 0.38
CA MET A 156 -17.76 -11.79 1.76
C MET A 156 -16.97 -10.57 2.30
N MET A 157 -16.12 -9.95 1.49
CA MET A 157 -15.38 -8.73 1.87
C MET A 157 -16.35 -7.58 2.15
N LYS A 158 -17.36 -7.38 1.28
CA LYS A 158 -18.40 -6.37 1.48
C LYS A 158 -19.18 -6.63 2.77
N GLU A 159 -19.61 -7.87 3.01
CA GLU A 159 -20.35 -8.23 4.23
C GLU A 159 -19.52 -8.05 5.49
N ALA A 160 -18.24 -8.43 5.46
CA ALA A 160 -17.31 -8.22 6.56
C ALA A 160 -17.12 -6.72 6.87
N ALA A 161 -16.93 -5.89 5.83
CA ALA A 161 -16.81 -4.44 5.97
C ALA A 161 -18.07 -3.84 6.62
N LEU A 162 -19.26 -4.17 6.10
CA LEU A 162 -20.52 -3.66 6.63
C LEU A 162 -20.80 -4.15 8.06
N THR A 163 -20.43 -5.40 8.38
CA THR A 163 -20.53 -5.96 9.73
C THR A 163 -19.68 -5.15 10.71
N TRP A 164 -18.43 -4.88 10.32
CA TRP A 164 -17.51 -4.09 11.15
C TRP A 164 -18.00 -2.66 11.35
N VAL A 165 -18.42 -1.98 10.27
CA VAL A 165 -18.99 -0.63 10.31
C VAL A 165 -20.20 -0.56 11.24
N LYS A 166 -21.10 -1.55 11.17
CA LYS A 166 -22.29 -1.60 12.04
C LYS A 166 -21.89 -1.72 13.51
N GLY A 167 -20.90 -2.56 13.83
CA GLY A 167 -20.44 -2.74 15.21
C GLY A 167 -19.74 -1.51 15.79
N VAL A 168 -18.92 -0.84 14.98
CA VAL A 168 -18.15 0.33 15.44
C VAL A 168 -18.95 1.63 15.41
N ARG A 169 -20.14 1.63 14.80
CA ARG A 169 -20.97 2.83 14.57
C ARG A 169 -21.19 3.65 15.84
N GLU A 170 -21.66 3.00 16.91
CA GLU A 170 -21.98 3.68 18.17
C GLU A 170 -20.74 4.25 18.88
N VAL A 171 -19.56 3.71 18.57
CA VAL A 171 -18.29 4.09 19.22
C VAL A 171 -17.56 5.18 18.44
N GLU A 172 -17.59 5.14 17.10
CA GLU A 172 -16.83 6.06 16.23
C GLU A 172 -17.72 7.02 15.40
N GLY A 173 -19.04 6.88 15.50
CA GLY A 173 -20.02 7.71 14.78
C GLY A 173 -20.01 7.50 13.27
N TRP A 174 -19.85 6.26 12.80
CA TRP A 174 -19.90 5.95 11.37
C TRP A 174 -21.30 6.16 10.77
N SER A 175 -21.36 6.63 9.52
CA SER A 175 -22.62 6.74 8.80
C SER A 175 -23.21 5.37 8.41
N GLU A 176 -24.49 5.36 8.05
CA GLU A 176 -25.12 4.20 7.38
C GLU A 176 -24.69 4.07 5.93
N ASN A 177 -24.43 5.20 5.28
CA ASN A 177 -23.93 5.24 3.93
C ASN A 177 -22.41 5.15 4.01
N VAL A 178 -21.83 4.01 3.64
CA VAL A 178 -20.37 3.83 3.59
C VAL A 178 -19.95 3.56 2.16
N GLY A 179 -18.92 4.27 1.71
CA GLY A 179 -18.25 4.00 0.44
C GLY A 179 -17.26 2.87 0.61
N LEU A 180 -17.29 1.90 -0.31
CA LEU A 180 -16.36 0.79 -0.37
C LEU A 180 -15.61 0.85 -1.71
N PHE A 181 -14.28 0.98 -1.68
CA PHE A 181 -13.47 1.19 -2.87
C PHE A 181 -12.30 0.22 -2.92
N PHE A 182 -11.95 -0.24 -4.12
CA PHE A 182 -10.73 -1.01 -4.33
C PHE A 182 -9.66 -0.12 -4.96
N HIS A 183 -8.46 -0.19 -4.42
CA HIS A 183 -7.28 0.39 -5.02
C HIS A 183 -6.60 -0.66 -5.91
N VAL A 184 -6.72 -0.48 -7.23
CA VAL A 184 -6.07 -1.34 -8.22
C VAL A 184 -4.58 -1.01 -8.30
N TYR A 185 -3.72 -2.01 -8.09
CA TYR A 185 -2.26 -1.85 -8.11
C TYR A 185 -1.77 -1.49 -9.52
N GLY A 186 -0.84 -0.53 -9.62
CA GLY A 186 -0.34 0.04 -10.88
C GLY A 186 -0.36 1.58 -10.90
N HIS A 187 -1.28 2.17 -10.13
CA HIS A 187 -1.42 3.62 -9.99
C HIS A 187 -1.25 4.13 -8.54
N ASN A 188 -1.07 3.23 -7.56
CA ASN A 188 -1.07 3.56 -6.14
C ASN A 188 0.20 3.03 -5.43
N SER A 189 0.64 3.74 -4.39
CA SER A 189 1.91 3.49 -3.69
C SER A 189 1.90 2.46 -2.54
N PRO A 190 0.78 2.06 -1.91
CA PRO A 190 0.84 1.05 -0.85
C PRO A 190 0.49 -0.36 -1.35
N GLY A 191 1.28 -1.34 -0.88
CA GLY A 191 0.82 -2.67 -0.44
C GLY A 191 0.10 -3.65 -1.40
N PRO A 192 -0.25 -4.85 -0.90
CA PRO A 192 -1.24 -5.77 -1.51
C PRO A 192 -2.63 -5.10 -1.66
N THR A 193 -3.59 -5.73 -2.36
CA THR A 193 -4.99 -5.22 -2.43
C THR A 193 -5.58 -5.01 -1.04
N GLU A 194 -6.20 -3.85 -0.86
CA GLU A 194 -6.95 -3.47 0.32
C GLU A 194 -8.33 -2.95 -0.14
N LEU A 195 -9.37 -3.19 0.67
CA LEU A 195 -10.69 -2.59 0.47
C LEU A 195 -10.83 -1.40 1.42
N ASP A 196 -11.00 -0.22 0.84
CA ASP A 196 -11.09 1.05 1.54
C ASP A 196 -12.53 1.27 1.98
N MET A 197 -12.71 1.40 3.30
CA MET A 197 -13.97 1.75 3.92
C MET A 197 -13.90 3.24 4.29
N VAL A 198 -14.78 4.02 3.69
CA VAL A 198 -14.83 5.47 3.91
C VAL A 198 -16.23 5.88 4.30
N CYS A 199 -16.34 6.60 5.42
CA CYS A 199 -17.53 7.37 5.72
C CYS A 199 -17.59 8.60 4.80
N PRO A 200 -18.60 8.76 3.93
CA PRO A 200 -18.79 9.96 3.14
C PRO A 200 -19.08 11.12 4.09
N VAL A 201 -18.10 12.01 4.22
CA VAL A 201 -18.33 13.39 4.64
C VAL A 201 -18.48 14.25 3.38
N PRO A 202 -19.20 15.37 3.43
CA PRO A 202 -19.47 16.21 2.24
C PRO A 202 -18.22 16.53 1.41
N ASP A 203 -17.06 16.67 2.06
CA ASP A 203 -15.81 17.07 1.41
C ASP A 203 -14.98 15.91 0.83
N PHE A 204 -15.33 14.64 1.11
CA PHE A 204 -14.48 13.50 0.72
C PHE A 204 -14.61 13.13 -0.77
N MET A 205 -15.76 13.38 -1.38
CA MET A 205 -15.96 13.16 -2.83
C MET A 205 -15.02 14.03 -3.68
N HIS A 206 -14.58 15.17 -3.17
CA HIS A 206 -13.60 16.02 -3.87
C HIS A 206 -12.20 15.41 -3.91
N ILE A 207 -11.77 14.68 -2.87
CA ILE A 207 -10.41 14.12 -2.80
C ILE A 207 -10.25 12.89 -3.70
N ILE A 208 -11.26 12.00 -3.78
CA ILE A 208 -11.22 10.88 -4.73
C ILE A 208 -11.29 11.40 -6.17
N SER A 209 -12.12 12.42 -6.45
CA SER A 209 -12.16 13.04 -7.78
C SER A 209 -10.83 13.73 -8.15
N GLN A 210 -10.12 14.35 -7.21
CA GLN A 210 -8.84 15.01 -7.50
C GLN A 210 -7.68 14.02 -7.72
N LEU A 211 -7.70 12.85 -7.05
CA LEU A 211 -6.73 11.78 -7.29
C LEU A 211 -6.93 11.09 -8.66
N PHE A 212 -8.15 11.09 -9.21
CA PHE A 212 -8.45 10.56 -10.55
C PHE A 212 -8.46 11.61 -11.67
N CYS A 213 -8.67 12.90 -11.38
CA CYS A 213 -8.76 13.97 -12.39
C CYS A 213 -7.52 14.87 -12.50
N SER A 214 -6.48 14.71 -11.68
CA SER A 214 -5.22 15.49 -11.83
C SER A 214 -4.32 14.99 -12.97
N GLY A 215 -4.82 14.09 -13.84
CA GLY A 215 -4.07 13.48 -14.94
C GLY A 215 -4.51 13.85 -16.36
N SER A 216 -5.31 14.89 -16.59
CA SER A 216 -5.61 15.33 -17.98
C SER A 216 -6.00 16.80 -18.09
N THR A 217 -5.02 17.69 -17.95
CA THR A 217 -5.02 18.99 -18.64
C THR A 217 -3.61 19.32 -19.12
N SER A 218 -3.28 18.83 -20.30
CA SER A 218 -2.29 19.41 -21.22
C SER A 218 -2.73 19.12 -22.65
#